data_AF-A0A538Q563-F1
#
_entry.id   AF-A0A538Q563-F1
#
_cell.length_a   1.000
_cell.length_b   1.000
_cell.length_c   1.000
_cell.angle_alpha   90.00
_cell.angle_beta   90.00
_cell.angle_gamma   90.00
#
_symmetry.space_group_name_H-M   'P 1'
#
loop_
_entity.id
_entity.type
_entity.pdbx_description
1 polymer ?
#
loop_
_entity_poly.entity_id
_entity_poly.type
_entity_poly.pdbx_seq_one_letter_code
_entity_poly.pdbx_strand_id
1 'polypeptide(L)'
;MEALSVAAGGSVCVRTRRPPADFDQLVEVLRAPNMQVQLILCAAALEDCKRYSLTPIVLPPLADRAAELDRIINEYAKDAMIDLAVSGAGFPPADVAWVREHASSSLPEIEKATLRLVALRASPSLSNAAARLGMAPVSLSRWIGRRDMPMEIVQ
;
A
#
# COMPACT_ATOMS: atom_id res chain seq x y z
N MET A 1 11.10 24.87 -0.44
CA MET A 1 12.32 24.78 0.42
C MET A 1 12.11 24.14 1.80
N GLU A 2 10.92 24.21 2.44
CA GLU A 2 10.67 23.61 3.76
C GLU A 2 10.96 22.08 3.83
N ALA A 3 10.66 21.34 2.76
CA ALA A 3 10.95 19.91 2.66
C ALA A 3 12.46 19.59 2.72
N LEU A 4 13.34 20.47 2.21
CA LEU A 4 14.79 20.29 2.29
C LEU A 4 15.30 20.45 3.72
N SER A 5 14.80 21.47 4.44
CA SER A 5 15.21 21.71 5.82
C SER A 5 14.81 20.56 6.74
N VAL A 6 13.65 19.95 6.50
CA VAL A 6 13.20 18.78 7.28
C VAL A 6 13.98 17.51 6.90
N ALA A 7 14.46 17.42 5.66
CA ALA A 7 15.18 16.26 5.15
C ALA A 7 16.71 16.32 5.35
N ALA A 8 17.22 17.25 6.17
CA ALA A 8 18.65 17.39 6.41
C ALA A 8 19.27 16.06 6.90
N GLY A 9 20.28 15.56 6.18
CA GLY A 9 20.90 14.25 6.46
C GLY A 9 20.06 13.04 6.05
N GLY A 10 18.95 13.25 5.33
CA GLY A 10 17.99 12.23 4.95
C GLY A 10 17.64 12.25 3.46
N SER A 11 16.36 12.11 3.14
CA SER A 11 15.89 11.98 1.75
C SER A 11 14.64 12.80 1.49
N VAL A 12 14.51 13.28 0.25
CA VAL A 12 13.30 13.91 -0.28
C VAL A 12 12.73 13.02 -1.37
N CYS A 13 11.46 12.63 -1.23
CA CYS A 13 10.75 11.79 -2.20
C CYS A 13 9.74 12.63 -2.99
N VAL A 14 9.81 12.57 -4.33
CA VAL A 14 8.94 13.33 -5.23
C VAL A 14 8.32 12.42 -6.28
N ARG A 15 7.01 12.59 -6.53
CA ARG A 15 6.30 11.91 -7.62
C ARG A 15 6.39 12.74 -8.89
N THR A 16 6.88 12.15 -9.98
CA THR A 16 7.09 12.87 -11.26
C THR A 16 5.80 13.39 -11.90
N ARG A 17 4.65 12.76 -11.62
CA ARG A 17 3.34 13.18 -12.15
C ARG A 17 2.80 14.48 -11.54
N ARG A 18 3.28 14.86 -10.35
CA ARG A 18 2.87 16.09 -9.64
C ARG A 18 4.08 16.64 -8.88
N PRO A 19 5.09 17.17 -9.60
CA PRO A 19 6.20 17.81 -8.95
C PRO A 19 5.73 19.13 -8.32
N PRO A 20 6.35 19.57 -7.22
CA PRO A 20 6.10 20.91 -6.69
C PRO A 20 6.59 21.97 -7.69
N ALA A 21 6.04 23.19 -7.61
CA ALA A 21 6.37 24.26 -8.55
C ALA A 21 7.87 24.66 -8.50
N ASP A 22 8.52 24.49 -7.34
CA ASP A 22 9.93 24.77 -7.10
C ASP A 22 10.85 23.55 -7.35
N PHE A 23 10.36 22.50 -8.01
CA PHE A 23 11.10 21.24 -8.15
C PHE A 23 12.43 21.35 -8.90
N ASP A 24 12.50 22.13 -9.98
CA ASP A 24 13.78 22.30 -10.69
C ASP A 24 14.78 23.09 -9.83
N GLN A 25 14.32 24.04 -9.02
CA GLN A 25 15.18 24.72 -8.03
C GLN A 25 15.68 23.77 -6.94
N LEU A 26 14.80 22.86 -6.47
CA LEU A 26 15.18 21.79 -5.55
C LEU A 26 16.32 20.95 -6.13
N VAL A 27 16.22 20.54 -7.40
CA VAL A 27 17.24 19.73 -8.07
C VAL A 27 18.57 20.47 -8.17
N GLU A 28 18.57 21.76 -8.51
CA GLU A 28 19.80 22.55 -8.55
C GLU A 28 20.47 22.66 -7.16
N VAL A 29 19.67 22.90 -6.11
CA VAL A 29 20.18 22.95 -4.73
C VAL A 29 20.79 21.61 -4.31
N LEU A 30 20.17 20.50 -4.73
CA LEU A 30 20.64 19.15 -4.42
C LEU A 30 21.94 18.76 -5.14
N ARG A 31 22.34 19.47 -6.21
CA ARG A 31 23.63 19.26 -6.87
C ARG A 31 24.81 19.90 -6.13
N ALA A 32 24.55 20.73 -5.12
CA ALA A 32 25.62 21.37 -4.36
C ALA A 32 26.49 20.31 -3.64
N PRO A 33 27.84 20.39 -3.71
CA PRO A 33 28.72 19.36 -3.14
C PRO A 33 28.57 19.12 -1.64
N ASN A 34 28.08 20.11 -0.91
CA ASN A 34 27.86 20.06 0.53
C ASN A 34 26.42 19.63 0.91
N MET A 35 25.58 19.31 -0.05
CA MET A 35 24.21 18.89 0.23
C MET A 35 24.18 17.42 0.67
N GLN A 36 23.62 17.17 1.86
CA GLN A 36 23.51 15.84 2.46
C GLN A 36 22.08 15.28 2.38
N VAL A 37 21.39 15.53 1.27
CA VAL A 37 20.01 15.10 1.08
C VAL A 37 19.93 14.27 -0.19
N GLN A 38 19.40 13.04 -0.09
CA GLN A 38 19.21 12.16 -1.24
C GLN A 38 17.86 12.42 -1.91
N LEU A 39 17.86 12.61 -3.23
CA LEU A 39 16.64 12.69 -4.01
C LEU A 39 16.14 11.31 -4.42
N ILE A 40 14.87 11.01 -4.15
CA ILE A 40 14.18 9.82 -4.63
C ILE A 40 13.04 10.28 -5.54
N LEU A 41 13.07 9.85 -6.81
CA LEU A 41 11.99 10.12 -7.76
C LEU A 41 11.14 8.88 -8.00
N CYS A 42 9.86 8.99 -7.68
CA CYS A 42 8.86 7.98 -8.01
C CYS A 42 8.26 8.32 -9.37
N ALA A 43 8.62 7.53 -10.38
CA ALA A 43 8.13 7.66 -11.75
C ALA A 43 7.35 6.43 -12.20
N ALA A 44 6.45 6.63 -13.17
CA ALA A 44 5.75 5.52 -13.81
C ALA A 44 6.55 4.94 -14.99
N ALA A 45 7.39 5.76 -15.63
CA ALA A 45 8.27 5.38 -16.72
C ALA A 45 9.67 5.98 -16.50
N LEU A 46 10.71 5.31 -17.01
CA LEU A 46 12.09 5.78 -16.88
C LEU A 46 12.32 7.12 -17.61
N GLU A 47 11.58 7.31 -18.70
CA GLU A 47 11.51 8.52 -19.53
C GLU A 47 11.28 9.79 -18.69
N ASP A 48 10.42 9.70 -17.68
CA ASP A 48 10.06 10.84 -16.81
C ASP A 48 11.27 11.36 -16.01
N CYS A 49 12.29 10.52 -15.83
CA CYS A 49 13.46 10.79 -15.01
C CYS A 49 14.75 11.04 -15.80
N LYS A 50 14.75 10.90 -17.14
CA LYS A 50 15.97 10.95 -17.97
C LYS A 50 16.80 12.22 -17.76
N ARG A 51 16.15 13.36 -17.51
CA ARG A 51 16.81 14.67 -17.30
C ARG A 51 17.60 14.78 -15.99
N TYR A 52 17.50 13.82 -15.09
CA TYR A 52 18.06 13.91 -13.74
C TYR A 52 19.29 13.01 -13.50
N SER A 53 19.76 12.28 -14.51
CA SER A 53 20.95 11.40 -14.41
C SER A 53 20.92 10.48 -13.17
N LEU A 54 19.76 9.87 -12.90
CA LEU A 54 19.54 9.03 -11.73
C LEU A 54 19.82 7.55 -12.02
N THR A 55 20.23 6.81 -10.99
CA THR A 55 20.29 5.35 -11.02
C THR A 55 18.89 4.77 -10.74
N PRO A 56 18.24 4.12 -11.70
CA PRO A 56 16.87 3.65 -11.52
C PRO A 56 16.80 2.38 -10.67
N ILE A 57 15.80 2.31 -9.80
CA ILE A 57 15.36 1.07 -9.15
C ILE A 57 14.02 0.71 -9.80
N VAL A 58 14.00 -0.37 -10.58
CA VAL A 58 12.81 -0.81 -11.30
C VAL A 58 12.04 -1.80 -10.43
N LEU A 59 10.81 -1.42 -10.06
CA LEU A 59 9.88 -2.31 -9.38
C LEU A 59 9.16 -3.18 -10.44
N PRO A 60 9.31 -4.51 -10.41
CA PRO A 60 8.60 -5.37 -11.35
C PRO A 60 7.08 -5.26 -11.13
N PRO A 61 6.27 -5.28 -12.21
CA PRO A 61 4.83 -5.36 -12.12
C PRO A 61 4.37 -6.52 -11.23
N LEU A 62 3.27 -6.34 -10.51
CA LEU A 62 2.74 -7.39 -9.62
C LEU A 62 2.40 -8.68 -10.39
N ALA A 63 1.94 -8.56 -11.63
CA ALA A 63 1.63 -9.69 -12.51
C ALA A 63 2.85 -10.61 -12.75
N ASP A 64 4.06 -10.05 -12.76
CA ASP A 64 5.30 -10.80 -12.98
C ASP A 64 5.83 -11.46 -11.69
N ARG A 65 5.14 -11.22 -10.55
CA ARG A 65 5.54 -11.67 -9.22
C ARG A 65 4.62 -12.77 -8.66
N ALA A 66 4.02 -13.57 -9.54
CA ALA A 66 3.04 -14.60 -9.16
C ALA A 66 3.54 -15.55 -8.03
N ALA A 67 4.83 -15.90 -8.07
CA ALA A 67 5.48 -16.75 -7.07
C ALA A 67 5.59 -16.10 -5.68
N GLU A 68 5.55 -14.77 -5.60
CA GLU A 68 5.65 -14.02 -4.35
C GLU A 68 4.27 -13.63 -3.78
N LEU A 69 3.19 -13.81 -4.55
CA LEU A 69 1.86 -13.30 -4.18
C LEU A 69 1.40 -13.76 -2.80
N ASP A 70 1.57 -15.04 -2.47
CA ASP A 70 1.18 -15.55 -1.15
C ASP A 70 1.97 -14.88 -0.03
N ARG A 71 3.27 -14.64 -0.25
CA ARG A 71 4.10 -13.92 0.72
C ARG A 71 3.62 -12.48 0.88
N ILE A 72 3.36 -11.78 -0.21
CA ILE A 72 2.86 -10.40 -0.21
C ILE A 72 1.51 -10.31 0.53
N ILE A 73 0.57 -11.19 0.22
CA ILE A 73 -0.75 -11.25 0.89
C ILE A 73 -0.58 -11.48 2.39
N ASN A 74 0.31 -12.39 2.79
CA ASN A 74 0.56 -12.65 4.20
C ASN A 74 1.19 -11.45 4.92
N GLU A 75 2.09 -10.70 4.28
CA GLU A 75 2.61 -9.46 4.89
C GLU A 75 1.50 -8.41 5.07
N TYR A 76 0.67 -8.18 4.05
CA TYR A 76 -0.48 -7.28 4.18
C TYR A 76 -1.51 -7.74 5.23
N ALA A 77 -1.66 -9.05 5.43
CA ALA A 77 -2.53 -9.58 6.47
C ALA A 77 -1.93 -9.36 7.87
N LYS A 78 -0.61 -9.51 8.04
CA LYS A 78 0.07 -9.18 9.30
C LYS A 78 -0.08 -7.71 9.65
N ASP A 79 0.16 -6.81 8.69
CA ASP A 79 -0.03 -5.37 8.88
C ASP A 79 -1.47 -5.06 9.28
N ALA A 80 -2.45 -5.63 8.57
CA ALA A 80 -3.86 -5.49 8.92
C ALA A 80 -4.20 -6.00 10.33
N MET A 81 -3.62 -7.12 10.76
CA MET A 81 -3.82 -7.65 12.12
C MET A 81 -3.22 -6.72 13.18
N ILE A 82 -2.04 -6.15 12.93
CA ILE A 82 -1.38 -5.17 13.81
C ILE A 82 -2.23 -3.91 13.91
N ASP A 83 -2.61 -3.32 12.78
CA ASP A 83 -3.37 -2.07 12.70
C ASP A 83 -4.74 -2.19 13.38
N LEU A 84 -5.38 -3.35 13.25
CA LEU A 84 -6.67 -3.64 13.87
C LEU A 84 -6.53 -4.23 15.28
N ALA A 85 -5.34 -4.26 15.87
CA ALA A 85 -5.05 -4.79 17.20
C ALA A 85 -5.68 -6.19 17.44
N VAL A 86 -5.60 -7.07 16.44
CA VAL A 86 -6.14 -8.43 16.50
C VAL A 86 -5.07 -9.38 17.00
N SER A 87 -5.23 -9.85 18.23
CA SER A 87 -4.42 -10.93 18.80
C SER A 87 -5.13 -12.26 18.58
N GLY A 88 -4.50 -13.21 17.90
CA GLY A 88 -5.12 -14.53 17.68
C GLY A 88 -4.52 -15.33 16.53
N ALA A 89 -5.27 -16.36 16.10
CA ALA A 89 -4.89 -17.21 14.98
C ALA A 89 -4.63 -16.35 13.74
N GLY A 90 -3.54 -16.66 13.03
CA GLY A 90 -3.08 -15.92 11.86
C GLY A 90 -4.09 -15.87 10.72
N PHE A 91 -3.67 -15.33 9.59
CA PHE A 91 -4.52 -15.24 8.41
C PHE A 91 -4.72 -16.63 7.78
N PRO A 92 -5.96 -17.18 7.74
CA PRO A 92 -6.20 -18.54 7.27
C PRO A 92 -5.79 -18.78 5.82
N PRO A 93 -5.34 -19.99 5.44
CA PRO A 93 -5.00 -20.31 4.05
C PRO A 93 -6.15 -20.09 3.07
N ALA A 94 -7.40 -20.30 3.50
CA ALA A 94 -8.59 -20.02 2.68
C ALA A 94 -8.72 -18.52 2.35
N ASP A 95 -8.39 -17.64 3.31
CA ASP A 95 -8.43 -16.20 3.12
C ASP A 95 -7.28 -15.75 2.19
N VAL A 96 -6.09 -16.36 2.31
CA VAL A 96 -4.97 -16.14 1.37
C VAL A 96 -5.36 -16.52 -0.06
N ALA A 97 -5.90 -17.73 -0.25
CA ALA A 97 -6.35 -18.21 -1.55
C ALA A 97 -7.42 -17.30 -2.15
N TRP A 98 -8.36 -16.86 -1.30
CA TRP A 98 -9.41 -15.94 -1.72
C TRP A 98 -8.86 -14.59 -2.20
N VAL A 99 -7.92 -13.98 -1.46
CA VAL A 99 -7.30 -12.72 -1.86
C VAL A 99 -6.51 -12.89 -3.16
N ARG A 100 -5.80 -14.02 -3.30
CA ARG A 100 -5.07 -14.34 -4.53
C ARG A 100 -6.00 -14.37 -5.75
N GLU A 101 -7.15 -15.00 -5.62
CA GLU A 101 -8.10 -15.16 -6.73
C GLU A 101 -8.89 -13.88 -7.03
N HIS A 102 -9.30 -13.13 -6.01
CA HIS A 102 -10.30 -12.06 -6.16
C HIS A 102 -9.77 -10.63 -6.01
N ALA A 103 -8.54 -10.45 -5.49
CA ALA A 103 -8.04 -9.13 -5.09
C ALA A 103 -6.53 -8.94 -5.33
N SER A 104 -5.89 -9.79 -6.15
CA SER A 104 -4.43 -9.74 -6.41
C SER A 104 -4.03 -8.84 -7.58
N SER A 105 -4.97 -8.10 -8.19
CA SER A 105 -4.68 -7.29 -9.38
C SER A 105 -3.78 -6.07 -9.08
N SER A 106 -3.76 -5.62 -7.83
CA SER A 106 -2.89 -4.53 -7.37
C SER A 106 -2.64 -4.59 -5.87
N LEU A 107 -1.54 -4.00 -5.41
CA LEU A 107 -1.20 -3.94 -3.98
C LEU A 107 -2.31 -3.26 -3.13
N PRO A 108 -2.94 -2.14 -3.55
CA PRO A 108 -4.04 -1.54 -2.79
C PRO A 108 -5.31 -2.41 -2.72
N GLU A 109 -5.53 -3.31 -3.69
CA GLU A 109 -6.63 -4.28 -3.60
C GLU A 109 -6.33 -5.39 -2.60
N ILE A 110 -5.10 -5.89 -2.59
CA ILE A 110 -4.63 -6.86 -1.59
C ILE A 110 -4.79 -6.27 -0.19
N GLU A 111 -4.25 -5.08 0.06
CA GLU A 111 -4.35 -4.36 1.33
C GLU A 111 -5.80 -4.20 1.80
N LYS A 112 -6.67 -3.73 0.91
CA LYS A 112 -8.09 -3.52 1.21
C LYS A 112 -8.79 -4.83 1.54
N ALA A 113 -8.47 -5.90 0.82
CA ALA A 113 -9.07 -7.22 1.03
C ALA A 113 -8.61 -7.83 2.35
N THR A 114 -7.31 -7.81 2.65
CA THR A 114 -6.77 -8.34 3.91
C THR A 114 -7.33 -7.58 5.12
N LEU A 115 -7.34 -6.24 5.09
CA LEU A 115 -7.95 -5.41 6.15
C LEU A 115 -9.40 -5.80 6.43
N ARG A 116 -10.20 -5.98 5.38
CA ARG A 116 -11.62 -6.31 5.51
C ARG A 116 -11.84 -7.73 6.02
N LEU A 117 -11.09 -8.70 5.51
CA LEU A 117 -11.19 -10.09 5.98
C LEU A 117 -10.75 -10.21 7.44
N VAL A 118 -9.64 -9.57 7.83
CA VAL A 118 -9.20 -9.53 9.24
C VAL A 118 -10.25 -8.87 10.12
N ALA A 119 -10.81 -7.72 9.70
CA ALA A 119 -11.86 -7.05 10.46
C ALA A 119 -13.11 -7.93 10.64
N LEU A 120 -13.53 -8.65 9.60
CA LEU A 120 -14.68 -9.57 9.65
C LEU A 120 -14.41 -10.75 10.58
N ARG A 121 -13.23 -11.38 10.48
CA ARG A 121 -12.81 -12.50 11.35
C ARG A 121 -12.75 -12.10 12.83
N ALA A 122 -12.32 -10.87 13.10
CA ALA A 122 -12.12 -10.37 14.46
C ALA A 122 -13.35 -9.70 15.07
N SER A 123 -14.50 -9.71 14.39
CA SER A 123 -15.70 -9.00 14.83
C SER A 123 -16.90 -9.94 14.96
N PRO A 124 -17.77 -9.74 15.97
CA PRO A 124 -18.95 -10.57 16.16
C PRO A 124 -20.11 -10.23 15.20
N SER A 125 -20.03 -9.10 14.50
CA SER A 125 -21.04 -8.65 13.55
C SER A 125 -20.45 -7.75 12.46
N LEU A 126 -21.18 -7.59 11.36
CA LEU A 126 -20.80 -6.71 10.27
C LEU A 126 -20.63 -5.25 10.72
N SER A 127 -21.51 -4.80 11.62
CA SER A 127 -21.47 -3.43 12.14
C SER A 127 -20.20 -3.16 12.94
N ASN A 128 -19.77 -4.15 13.74
CA ASN A 128 -18.52 -4.05 14.51
C ASN A 128 -17.29 -4.05 13.58
N ALA A 129 -17.29 -4.90 12.55
CA ALA A 129 -16.21 -4.92 11.56
C ALA A 129 -16.09 -3.57 10.83
N ALA A 130 -17.22 -3.00 10.41
CA ALA A 130 -17.25 -1.70 9.74
C ALA A 130 -16.77 -0.56 10.66
N ALA A 131 -17.15 -0.59 11.94
CA ALA A 131 -16.68 0.37 12.93
C ALA A 131 -15.15 0.32 13.11
N ARG A 132 -14.57 -0.89 13.18
CA ARG A 132 -13.10 -1.08 13.27
C ARG A 132 -12.36 -0.55 12.03
N LEU A 133 -12.99 -0.63 10.87
CA LEU A 133 -12.47 -0.10 9.61
C LEU A 133 -12.72 1.42 9.43
N GLY A 134 -13.38 2.08 10.38
CA GLY A 134 -13.74 3.50 10.27
C GLY A 134 -14.68 3.80 9.10
N MET A 135 -15.57 2.86 8.74
CA MET A 135 -16.46 3.00 7.58
C MET A 135 -17.91 2.66 7.90
N ALA A 136 -18.83 3.10 7.02
CA ALA A 136 -20.25 2.79 7.17
C ALA A 136 -20.54 1.29 6.93
N PRO A 137 -21.41 0.63 7.73
CA PRO A 137 -21.75 -0.79 7.55
C PRO A 137 -22.27 -1.14 6.15
N VAL A 138 -23.04 -0.24 5.54
CA VAL A 138 -23.57 -0.41 4.17
C VAL A 138 -22.46 -0.51 3.12
N SER A 139 -21.32 0.16 3.34
CA SER A 139 -20.19 0.12 2.42
C SER A 139 -19.46 -1.23 2.49
N LEU A 140 -19.35 -1.80 3.69
CA LEU A 140 -18.78 -3.14 3.88
C LEU A 140 -19.75 -4.22 3.37
N SER A 141 -21.05 -4.09 3.66
CA SER A 141 -22.11 -4.95 3.13
C SER A 141 -22.10 -5.01 1.60
N ARG A 142 -22.01 -3.86 0.92
CA ARG A 142 -21.93 -3.78 -0.55
C ARG A 142 -20.66 -4.41 -1.12
N TRP A 143 -19.57 -4.40 -0.37
CA TRP A 143 -18.34 -5.06 -0.80
C TRP A 143 -18.46 -6.58 -0.69
N ILE A 144 -19.07 -7.07 0.39
CA ILE A 144 -19.37 -8.50 0.62
C ILE A 144 -20.37 -9.02 -0.41
N GLY A 145 -21.52 -8.35 -0.58
CA GLY A 145 -22.62 -8.83 -1.42
C GLY A 145 -22.35 -8.92 -2.92
N ARG A 146 -21.13 -8.60 -3.37
CA ARG A 146 -20.67 -8.79 -4.76
C ARG A 146 -19.68 -9.94 -4.90
N ARG A 147 -19.43 -10.69 -3.83
CA ARG A 147 -18.35 -11.66 -3.73
C ARG A 147 -18.84 -12.89 -2.96
N ASP A 148 -18.34 -14.05 -3.37
CA ASP A 148 -18.43 -15.25 -2.54
C ASP A 148 -17.36 -15.16 -1.46
N MET A 149 -17.69 -15.30 -0.19
CA MET A 149 -16.75 -15.01 0.91
C MET A 149 -16.11 -16.29 1.46
N PRO A 150 -14.85 -16.27 1.90
CA PRO A 150 -14.18 -17.45 2.47
C PRO A 150 -14.63 -17.77 3.91
N MET A 151 -15.75 -17.20 4.34
CA MET A 151 -16.30 -17.30 5.68
C MET A 151 -17.79 -17.00 5.69
N GLU A 152 -18.49 -17.56 6.67
CA GLU A 152 -19.84 -17.11 6.99
C GLU A 152 -19.81 -15.69 7.58
N ILE A 153 -20.73 -14.86 7.12
CA ILE A 153 -20.83 -13.46 7.54
C ILE A 153 -21.96 -13.37 8.56
N VAL A 154 -21.61 -13.09 9.81
CA VAL A 154 -22.58 -12.79 10.86
C VAL A 154 -23.08 -11.36 10.65
N GLN A 155 -24.39 -11.20 10.44
CA GLN A 155 -25.02 -9.90 10.21
C GLN A 155 -25.06 -9.07 11.49
#